data_AF-A0A0R1QRG9-F1
#
_entry.id   AF-A0A0R1QRG9-F1
#
_cell.length_a   1.000
_cell.length_b   1.000
_cell.length_c   1.000
_cell.angle_alpha   90.00
_cell.angle_beta   90.00
_cell.angle_gamma   90.00
#
_symmetry.space_group_name_H-M   'P 1'
#
loop_
_entity.id
_entity.type
_entity.pdbx_description
1 polymer ?
#
loop_
_entity_poly.entity_id
_entity_poly.type
_entity_poly.pdbx_seq_one_letter_code
_entity_poly.pdbx_strand_id
1 'polypeptide(L)'
;MIARLWPLFRRNVRLYSDAVKIRGTMLLTTTVVFLLARRQSFTDLFSGVIQCGAFTMPLTWLFLVMSPLMVVGDAATRLFKVEYPLVSHVSLRVYLATIQVLVAASDLAFWGVWFVLASGWQALGFSLTVLLLTIVITEAYSLAQLFAGPIAALLGSLGLLIITVACNHFPLLSALMASRYPQVSWPQTLLALVLVAVAAFFSTTQLYQLDFMRTDAR
;
A
#
# COMPACT_ATOMS: atom_id res chain seq x y z
N MET A 1 -20.68 14.31 16.25
CA MET A 1 -20.09 13.66 15.05
C MET A 1 -19.01 12.64 15.42
N ILE A 2 -18.02 13.00 16.25
CA ILE A 2 -16.91 12.11 16.68
C ILE A 2 -17.38 10.84 17.43
N ALA A 3 -18.38 10.96 18.32
CA ALA A 3 -18.90 9.81 19.08
C ALA A 3 -19.52 8.69 18.22
N ARG A 4 -19.89 8.97 16.96
CA ARG A 4 -20.43 7.97 16.01
C ARG A 4 -19.36 7.35 15.11
N LEU A 5 -18.16 7.93 15.06
CA LEU A 5 -17.03 7.41 14.27
C LEU A 5 -16.36 6.22 14.95
N TRP A 6 -16.28 6.23 16.28
CA TRP A 6 -15.61 5.18 17.04
C TRP A 6 -16.26 3.78 16.88
N PRO A 7 -17.59 3.63 16.97
CA PRO A 7 -18.24 2.34 16.72
C PRO A 7 -18.04 1.84 15.29
N LEU A 8 -18.09 2.75 14.30
CA LEU A 8 -17.85 2.43 12.90
C LEU A 8 -16.41 1.94 12.67
N PHE A 9 -15.45 2.68 13.22
CA PHE A 9 -14.05 2.32 13.14
C PHE A 9 -13.80 0.95 13.78
N ARG A 10 -14.32 0.71 14.98
CA ARG A 10 -14.19 -0.59 15.68
C ARG A 10 -14.80 -1.75 14.88
N ARG A 11 -15.95 -1.52 14.23
CA ARG A 11 -16.57 -2.51 13.33
C ARG A 11 -15.65 -2.80 12.14
N ASN A 12 -15.17 -1.75 11.47
CA ASN A 12 -14.33 -1.90 10.29
C ASN A 12 -12.98 -2.54 10.63
N VAL A 13 -12.40 -2.24 11.80
CA VAL A 13 -11.22 -2.95 12.35
C VAL A 13 -11.49 -4.45 12.43
N ARG A 14 -12.62 -4.86 13.01
CA ARG A 14 -12.94 -6.29 13.18
C ARG A 14 -13.12 -6.98 11.83
N LEU A 15 -13.92 -6.39 10.93
CA LEU A 15 -14.18 -6.95 9.60
C LEU A 15 -12.91 -6.99 8.74
N TYR A 16 -12.10 -5.94 8.78
CA TYR A 16 -10.81 -5.89 8.11
C TYR A 16 -9.87 -6.95 8.66
N SER A 17 -9.73 -7.04 9.98
CA SER A 17 -8.91 -8.05 10.65
C SER A 17 -9.35 -9.47 10.25
N ASP A 18 -10.65 -9.76 10.22
CA ASP A 18 -11.14 -11.06 9.76
C ASP A 18 -10.79 -11.35 8.30
N ALA A 19 -10.76 -10.33 7.44
CA ALA A 19 -10.39 -10.46 6.03
C ALA A 19 -8.88 -10.62 5.81
N VAL A 20 -8.04 -10.03 6.66
CA VAL A 20 -6.58 -10.06 6.47
C VAL A 20 -5.85 -11.03 7.39
N LYS A 21 -6.43 -11.48 8.51
CA LYS A 21 -5.70 -12.19 9.58
C LYS A 21 -4.85 -13.36 9.09
N ILE A 22 -5.39 -14.22 8.22
CA ILE A 22 -4.68 -15.43 7.76
C ILE A 22 -3.52 -15.02 6.83
N ARG A 23 -3.77 -14.15 5.85
CA ARG A 23 -2.75 -13.68 4.91
C ARG A 23 -1.69 -12.84 5.62
N GLY A 24 -2.13 -11.96 6.51
CA GLY A 24 -1.32 -11.10 7.35
C GLY A 24 -0.37 -11.91 8.22
N THR A 25 -0.87 -12.90 8.95
CA THR A 25 0.01 -13.75 9.76
C THR A 25 1.00 -14.53 8.91
N MET A 26 0.55 -15.17 7.82
CA MET A 26 1.44 -15.93 6.93
C MET A 26 2.55 -15.06 6.30
N LEU A 27 2.21 -13.88 5.79
CA LEU A 27 3.17 -13.01 5.11
C LEU A 27 4.11 -12.33 6.11
N LEU A 28 3.61 -11.95 7.28
CA LEU A 28 4.43 -11.35 8.33
C LEU A 28 5.39 -12.37 8.93
N THR A 29 4.96 -13.61 9.19
CA THR A 29 5.87 -14.68 9.64
C THR A 29 6.92 -15.01 8.58
N THR A 30 6.52 -15.12 7.32
CA THR A 30 7.46 -15.34 6.20
C THR A 30 8.49 -14.20 6.13
N THR A 31 8.05 -12.96 6.26
CA THR A 31 8.92 -11.78 6.29
C THR A 31 9.91 -11.86 7.45
N VAL A 32 9.45 -12.16 8.67
CA VAL A 32 10.31 -12.28 9.85
C VAL A 32 11.36 -13.37 9.65
N VAL A 33 10.95 -14.57 9.24
CA VAL A 33 11.87 -15.70 8.98
C VAL A 33 12.89 -15.33 7.92
N PHE A 34 12.45 -14.71 6.83
CA PHE A 34 13.30 -14.30 5.73
C PHE A 34 14.34 -13.26 6.16
N LEU A 35 13.93 -12.24 6.92
CA LEU A 35 14.83 -11.18 7.41
C LEU A 35 15.85 -11.72 8.41
N LEU A 36 15.42 -12.58 9.35
CA LEU A 36 16.30 -13.22 10.32
C LEU A 36 17.34 -14.14 9.66
N ALA A 37 16.95 -14.85 8.59
CA ALA A 37 17.86 -15.73 7.86
C ALA A 37 18.91 -14.96 7.05
N ARG A 38 18.52 -13.83 6.45
CA ARG A 38 19.40 -13.01 5.59
C ARG A 38 20.40 -12.16 6.38
N ARG A 39 20.03 -11.68 7.58
CA ARG A 39 20.82 -10.75 8.41
C ARG A 39 21.37 -9.55 7.61
N GLN A 40 20.56 -9.04 6.68
CA GLN A 40 20.92 -7.92 5.80
C GLN A 40 20.51 -6.58 6.41
N SER A 41 21.27 -5.53 6.09
CA SER A 41 20.88 -4.17 6.45
C SER A 41 19.68 -3.69 5.63
N PHE A 42 18.95 -2.70 6.13
CA PHE A 42 17.77 -2.14 5.46
C PHE A 42 18.10 -1.62 4.05
N THR A 43 19.28 -1.03 3.86
CA THR A 43 19.74 -0.57 2.54
C THR A 43 20.01 -1.72 1.58
N ASP A 44 20.51 -2.86 2.07
CA ASP A 44 20.78 -4.03 1.24
C ASP A 44 19.48 -4.70 0.78
N LEU A 45 18.48 -4.78 1.66
CA LEU A 45 17.17 -5.35 1.35
C LEU A 45 16.45 -4.61 0.22
N PHE A 46 16.63 -3.29 0.17
CA PHE A 46 16.05 -2.42 -0.84
C PHE A 46 17.09 -1.98 -1.89
N SER A 47 18.20 -2.71 -2.03
CA SER A 47 19.14 -2.45 -3.11
C SER A 47 18.49 -2.74 -4.46
N GLY A 48 18.58 -1.77 -5.38
CA GLY A 48 18.05 -1.87 -6.75
C GLY A 48 19.13 -2.22 -7.76
N VAL A 49 18.71 -2.72 -8.92
CA VAL A 49 19.61 -3.14 -10.01
C VAL A 49 20.18 -1.93 -10.73
N ILE A 50 21.50 -1.96 -11.01
CA ILE A 50 22.19 -1.08 -11.94
C ILE A 50 22.42 -1.87 -13.24
N GLN A 51 21.93 -1.38 -14.37
CA GLN A 51 21.94 -2.11 -15.64
C GLN A 51 23.31 -2.14 -16.37
N CYS A 52 24.39 -1.65 -15.75
CA CYS A 52 25.69 -1.48 -16.39
C CYS A 52 26.61 -2.72 -16.30
N GLY A 53 26.10 -3.96 -16.42
CA GLY A 53 26.96 -5.15 -16.46
C GLY A 53 26.24 -6.50 -16.50
N ALA A 54 25.42 -6.82 -15.50
CA ALA A 54 24.62 -8.04 -15.47
C ALA A 54 23.30 -7.80 -14.72
N PHE A 55 22.18 -8.13 -15.36
CA PHE A 55 20.86 -7.98 -14.74
C PHE A 55 20.63 -9.05 -13.67
N THR A 56 20.38 -8.63 -12.44
CA THR A 56 19.97 -9.51 -11.33
C THR A 56 18.67 -8.99 -10.74
N MET A 57 17.56 -9.73 -10.88
CA MET A 57 16.26 -9.28 -10.37
C MET A 57 16.31 -9.11 -8.84
N PRO A 58 15.90 -7.95 -8.27
CA PRO A 58 15.95 -7.69 -6.84
C PRO A 58 14.71 -8.33 -6.18
N LEU A 59 14.70 -9.67 -6.10
CA LEU A 59 13.55 -10.44 -5.61
C LEU A 59 13.20 -10.11 -4.15
N THR A 60 14.19 -9.82 -3.31
CA THR A 60 13.99 -9.39 -1.93
C THR A 60 13.18 -8.10 -1.85
N TRP A 61 13.61 -7.08 -2.60
CA TRP A 61 12.90 -5.81 -2.71
C TRP A 61 11.47 -6.01 -3.22
N LEU A 62 11.30 -6.81 -4.28
CA LEU A 62 9.98 -7.07 -4.86
C LEU A 62 9.04 -7.74 -3.85
N PHE A 63 9.53 -8.74 -3.12
CA PHE A 63 8.77 -9.42 -2.08
C PHE A 63 8.35 -8.46 -0.97
N LEU A 64 9.28 -7.64 -0.47
CA LEU A 64 9.00 -6.69 0.61
C LEU A 64 7.95 -5.66 0.16
N VAL A 65 8.13 -5.03 -1.01
CA VAL A 65 7.19 -4.03 -1.52
C VAL A 65 5.83 -4.64 -1.87
N MET A 66 5.76 -5.89 -2.35
CA MET A 66 4.50 -6.57 -2.66
C MET A 66 3.76 -7.07 -1.42
N SER A 67 4.46 -7.37 -0.33
CA SER A 67 3.86 -8.03 0.83
C SER A 67 2.66 -7.27 1.44
N PRO A 68 2.66 -5.93 1.60
CA PRO A 68 1.50 -5.23 2.14
C PRO A 68 0.30 -5.26 1.19
N LEU A 69 0.53 -5.18 -0.13
CA LEU A 69 -0.54 -5.31 -1.13
C LEU A 69 -1.20 -6.70 -1.06
N MET A 70 -0.40 -7.75 -0.89
CA MET A 70 -0.91 -9.12 -0.76
C MET A 70 -1.69 -9.34 0.54
N VAL A 71 -1.32 -8.66 1.63
CA VAL A 71 -2.02 -8.73 2.92
C VAL A 71 -3.38 -8.05 2.82
N VAL A 72 -3.39 -6.83 2.29
CA VAL A 72 -4.62 -6.06 2.03
C VAL A 72 -5.52 -6.88 1.10
N GLY A 73 -4.95 -7.44 0.04
CA GLY A 73 -5.67 -8.31 -0.90
C GLY A 73 -7.01 -7.71 -1.31
N ASP A 74 -8.07 -8.49 -1.17
CA ASP A 74 -9.46 -8.08 -1.46
C ASP A 74 -10.19 -7.40 -0.28
N ALA A 75 -9.52 -7.10 0.83
CA ALA A 75 -10.18 -6.63 2.06
C ALA A 75 -10.95 -5.31 1.84
N ALA A 76 -10.38 -4.35 1.12
CA ALA A 76 -11.08 -3.09 0.82
C ALA A 76 -12.31 -3.34 -0.05
N THR A 77 -12.20 -4.21 -1.06
CA THR A 77 -13.33 -4.60 -1.92
C THR A 77 -14.43 -5.29 -1.12
N ARG A 78 -14.08 -6.22 -0.21
CA ARG A 78 -15.06 -6.90 0.65
C ARG A 78 -15.77 -5.93 1.60
N LEU A 79 -15.02 -5.04 2.25
CA LEU A 79 -15.56 -4.03 3.14
C LEU A 79 -16.50 -3.06 2.42
N PHE A 80 -16.17 -2.69 1.18
CA PHE A 80 -16.94 -1.72 0.41
C PHE A 80 -18.13 -2.31 -0.35
N LYS A 81 -17.96 -3.46 -1.02
CA LYS A 81 -19.00 -4.02 -1.90
C LYS A 81 -19.94 -4.99 -1.19
N VAL A 82 -19.49 -5.63 -0.11
CA VAL A 82 -20.25 -6.68 0.60
C VAL A 82 -20.74 -6.20 1.95
N GLU A 83 -19.84 -5.59 2.73
CA GLU A 83 -20.11 -5.24 4.13
C GLU A 83 -20.51 -3.76 4.32
N TYR A 84 -20.74 -3.02 3.25
CA TYR A 84 -21.17 -1.63 3.36
C TYR A 84 -22.59 -1.57 3.96
N PRO A 85 -22.79 -0.86 5.08
CA PRO A 85 -24.08 -0.81 5.74
C PRO A 85 -25.13 -0.11 4.85
N LEU A 86 -26.13 -0.88 4.40
CA LEU A 86 -27.21 -0.45 3.50
C LEU A 86 -28.11 0.68 4.06
N VAL A 87 -28.04 0.96 5.37
CA VAL A 87 -28.94 1.92 6.07
C VAL A 87 -28.14 3.05 6.75
N SER A 88 -26.95 3.38 6.25
CA SER A 88 -25.99 4.17 7.00
C SER A 88 -26.31 5.68 7.05
N HIS A 89 -26.40 6.23 8.27
CA HIS A 89 -26.36 7.68 8.55
C HIS A 89 -24.94 8.30 8.40
N VAL A 90 -24.01 7.59 7.76
CA VAL A 90 -22.61 7.98 7.62
C VAL A 90 -22.30 8.18 6.14
N SER A 91 -21.60 9.26 5.81
CA SER A 91 -21.22 9.50 4.42
C SER A 91 -20.22 8.44 3.92
N LEU A 92 -20.36 8.05 2.66
CA LEU A 92 -19.44 7.12 1.98
C LEU A 92 -17.96 7.54 2.15
N ARG A 93 -17.71 8.85 2.13
CA ARG A 93 -16.37 9.45 2.33
C ARG A 93 -15.78 9.07 3.68
N VAL A 94 -16.57 9.16 4.75
CA VAL A 94 -16.13 8.79 6.10
C VAL A 94 -15.90 7.28 6.19
N TYR A 95 -16.76 6.48 5.56
CA TYR A 95 -16.57 5.02 5.52
C TYR A 95 -15.27 4.63 4.81
N LEU A 96 -15.06 5.13 3.59
CA LEU A 96 -13.83 4.90 2.83
C LEU A 96 -12.59 5.37 3.59
N ALA A 97 -12.64 6.55 4.22
CA ALA A 97 -11.53 7.04 5.04
C ALA A 97 -11.15 6.05 6.16
N THR A 98 -12.14 5.41 6.81
CA THR A 98 -11.81 4.38 7.82
C THR A 98 -11.15 3.13 7.23
N ILE A 99 -11.47 2.75 5.98
CA ILE A 99 -10.80 1.64 5.30
C ILE A 99 -9.34 2.01 5.00
N GLN A 100 -9.10 3.21 4.45
CA GLN A 100 -7.75 3.69 4.14
C GLN A 100 -6.87 3.80 5.40
N VAL A 101 -7.42 4.28 6.52
CA VAL A 101 -6.68 4.28 7.79
C VAL A 101 -6.23 2.86 8.20
N LEU A 102 -7.03 1.83 7.93
CA LEU A 102 -6.67 0.44 8.24
C LEU A 102 -5.63 -0.13 7.27
N VAL A 103 -5.69 0.27 6.00
CA VAL A 103 -4.68 -0.06 5.00
C VAL A 103 -3.32 0.53 5.39
N ALA A 104 -3.26 1.85 5.65
CA ALA A 104 -2.05 2.51 6.10
C ALA A 104 -1.50 1.95 7.44
N ALA A 105 -2.38 1.55 8.37
CA ALA A 105 -1.97 0.88 9.60
C ALA A 105 -1.33 -0.48 9.35
N SER A 106 -1.74 -1.20 8.30
CA SER A 106 -1.13 -2.46 7.89
C SER A 106 0.27 -2.24 7.33
N ASP A 107 0.46 -1.22 6.48
CA ASP A 107 1.78 -0.84 5.96
C ASP A 107 2.74 -0.45 7.09
N LEU A 108 2.25 0.30 8.10
CA LEU A 108 3.03 0.67 9.28
C LEU A 108 3.53 -0.56 10.05
N ALA A 109 2.70 -1.60 10.18
CA ALA A 109 3.10 -2.84 10.86
C ALA A 109 4.21 -3.57 10.10
N PHE A 110 4.10 -3.70 8.78
CA PHE A 110 5.14 -4.31 7.93
C PHE A 110 6.43 -3.52 7.96
N TRP A 111 6.34 -2.20 7.76
CA TRP A 111 7.49 -1.32 7.83
C TRP A 111 8.17 -1.39 9.20
N GLY A 112 7.41 -1.43 10.30
CA GLY A 112 7.95 -1.57 11.66
C GLY A 112 8.77 -2.84 11.82
N VAL A 113 8.27 -3.98 11.30
CA VAL A 113 9.02 -5.25 11.29
C VAL A 113 10.32 -5.11 10.49
N TRP A 114 10.27 -4.55 9.28
CA TRP A 114 11.46 -4.36 8.45
C TRP A 114 12.48 -3.44 9.13
N PHE A 115 12.01 -2.32 9.68
CA PHE A 115 12.84 -1.31 10.32
C PHE A 115 13.58 -1.86 11.54
N VAL A 116 12.88 -2.60 12.40
CA VAL A 116 13.46 -3.19 13.61
C VAL A 116 14.42 -4.33 13.27
N LEU A 117 14.03 -5.25 12.40
CA LEU A 117 14.82 -6.45 12.12
C LEU A 117 16.01 -6.22 11.18
N ALA A 118 15.93 -5.22 10.30
CA ALA A 118 16.98 -4.92 9.33
C ALA A 118 17.85 -3.71 9.70
N SER A 119 17.90 -3.32 10.98
CA SER A 119 18.72 -2.19 11.46
C SER A 119 18.46 -0.88 10.70
N GLY A 120 17.18 -0.54 10.48
CA GLY A 120 16.76 0.63 9.70
C GLY A 120 17.20 1.99 10.24
N TRP A 121 17.64 2.05 11.50
CA TRP A 121 18.16 3.26 12.16
C TRP A 121 19.31 3.92 11.40
N GLN A 122 20.16 3.14 10.72
CA GLN A 122 21.28 3.66 9.94
C GLN A 122 20.84 4.42 8.67
N ALA A 123 19.60 4.22 8.23
CA ALA A 123 19.04 4.79 7.02
C ALA A 123 17.64 5.37 7.27
N LEU A 124 17.45 6.07 8.39
CA LEU A 124 16.14 6.54 8.84
C LEU A 124 15.38 7.33 7.76
N GLY A 125 16.03 8.31 7.12
CA GLY A 125 15.41 9.10 6.05
C GLY A 125 14.92 8.23 4.88
N PHE A 126 15.74 7.29 4.43
CA PHE A 126 15.35 6.34 3.39
C PHE A 126 14.20 5.43 3.85
N SER A 127 14.25 4.91 5.07
CA SER A 127 13.21 4.05 5.61
C SER A 127 11.85 4.74 5.71
N LEU A 128 11.80 6.00 6.14
CA LEU A 128 10.56 6.79 6.20
C LEU A 128 10.00 7.04 4.79
N THR A 129 10.88 7.20 3.82
CA THR A 129 10.49 7.36 2.41
C THR A 129 9.85 6.09 1.88
N VAL A 130 10.46 4.94 2.18
CA VAL A 130 9.87 3.63 1.87
C VAL A 130 8.49 3.52 2.50
N LEU A 131 8.32 3.85 3.78
CA LEU A 131 7.01 3.84 4.45
C LEU A 131 5.97 4.68 3.69
N LEU A 132 6.29 5.94 3.41
CA LEU A 132 5.35 6.86 2.75
C LEU A 132 4.98 6.38 1.34
N LEU A 133 5.95 5.92 0.56
CA LEU A 133 5.71 5.41 -0.78
C LEU A 133 4.91 4.11 -0.75
N THR A 134 5.23 3.19 0.17
CA THR A 134 4.47 1.95 0.35
C THR A 134 3.03 2.25 0.71
N ILE A 135 2.76 3.16 1.65
CA ILE A 135 1.40 3.60 1.97
C ILE A 135 0.70 4.09 0.70
N VAL A 136 1.30 5.02 -0.04
CA VAL A 136 0.68 5.57 -1.25
C VAL A 136 0.39 4.50 -2.31
N ILE A 137 1.27 3.52 -2.48
CA ILE A 137 1.09 2.42 -3.43
C ILE A 137 -0.02 1.48 -2.96
N THR A 138 -0.05 1.10 -1.68
CA THR A 138 -1.07 0.21 -1.13
C THR A 138 -2.45 0.88 -1.13
N GLU A 139 -2.51 2.19 -0.89
CA GLU A 139 -3.71 3.02 -1.02
C GLU A 139 -4.22 3.09 -2.46
N ALA A 140 -3.32 3.32 -3.42
CA ALA A 140 -3.66 3.32 -4.84
C ALA A 140 -4.16 1.93 -5.28
N TYR A 141 -3.53 0.87 -4.81
CA TYR A 141 -3.99 -0.51 -5.00
C TYR A 141 -5.39 -0.74 -4.40
N SER A 142 -5.61 -0.30 -3.16
CA SER A 142 -6.88 -0.38 -2.42
C SER A 142 -8.04 0.28 -3.18
N LEU A 143 -7.79 1.43 -3.81
CA LEU A 143 -8.79 2.09 -4.65
C LEU A 143 -8.95 1.40 -6.00
N ALA A 144 -7.85 1.04 -6.67
CA ALA A 144 -7.88 0.41 -7.99
C ALA A 144 -8.70 -0.90 -7.98
N GLN A 145 -8.59 -1.70 -6.91
CA GLN A 145 -9.36 -2.94 -6.79
C GLN A 145 -10.88 -2.72 -6.71
N LEU A 146 -11.34 -1.55 -6.28
CA LEU A 146 -12.78 -1.23 -6.27
C LEU A 146 -13.34 -1.15 -7.70
N PHE A 147 -12.52 -0.77 -8.67
CA PHE A 147 -12.91 -0.64 -10.08
C PHE A 147 -12.54 -1.88 -10.91
N ALA A 148 -11.29 -2.30 -10.88
CA ALA A 148 -10.77 -3.38 -11.73
C ALA A 148 -10.86 -4.77 -11.10
N GLY A 149 -11.17 -4.86 -9.80
CA GLY A 149 -11.14 -6.10 -9.03
C GLY A 149 -9.75 -6.41 -8.44
N PRO A 150 -9.67 -7.25 -7.39
CA PRO A 150 -8.44 -7.46 -6.61
C PRO A 150 -7.29 -8.08 -7.40
N ILE A 151 -7.58 -9.07 -8.26
CA ILE A 151 -6.57 -9.80 -9.05
C ILE A 151 -5.96 -8.89 -10.12
N ALA A 152 -6.80 -8.19 -10.88
CA ALA A 152 -6.33 -7.29 -11.93
C ALA A 152 -5.50 -6.13 -11.36
N ALA A 153 -5.94 -5.55 -10.23
CA ALA A 153 -5.19 -4.52 -9.53
C ALA A 153 -3.82 -5.04 -9.07
N LEU A 154 -3.75 -6.28 -8.54
CA LEU A 154 -2.51 -6.86 -8.04
C LEU A 154 -1.51 -7.14 -9.17
N LEU A 155 -2.00 -7.69 -10.30
CA LEU A 155 -1.19 -7.91 -11.49
C LEU A 155 -0.70 -6.58 -12.09
N GLY A 156 -1.54 -5.54 -12.08
CA GLY A 156 -1.15 -4.19 -12.49
C GLY A 156 -0.03 -3.62 -11.62
N SER A 157 -0.17 -3.70 -10.29
CA SER A 157 0.87 -3.27 -9.34
C SER A 157 2.18 -4.05 -9.52
N LEU A 158 2.10 -5.38 -9.69
CA LEU A 158 3.27 -6.21 -9.96
C LEU A 158 3.96 -5.81 -11.27
N GLY A 159 3.19 -5.58 -12.33
CA GLY A 159 3.70 -5.10 -13.62
C GLY A 159 4.43 -3.77 -13.49
N LEU A 160 3.87 -2.80 -12.76
CA LEU A 160 4.51 -1.50 -12.50
C LEU A 160 5.83 -1.63 -11.72
N LEU A 161 5.90 -2.53 -10.73
CA LEU A 161 7.14 -2.78 -9.99
C LEU A 161 8.20 -3.47 -10.87
N ILE A 162 7.80 -4.42 -11.72
CA ILE A 162 8.70 -5.06 -12.69
C ILE A 162 9.23 -4.02 -13.68
N ILE A 163 8.35 -3.15 -14.22
CA ILE A 163 8.74 -2.04 -15.08
C ILE A 163 9.70 -1.10 -14.34
N THR A 164 9.49 -0.83 -13.06
CA THR A 164 10.42 -0.02 -12.25
C THR A 164 11.80 -0.65 -12.13
N VAL A 165 11.89 -1.98 -12.03
CA VAL A 165 13.18 -2.68 -12.06
C VAL A 165 13.81 -2.59 -13.44
N ALA A 166 13.02 -2.78 -14.50
CA ALA A 166 13.46 -2.77 -15.89
C ALA A 166 13.79 -1.37 -16.43
N CYS A 167 13.18 -0.32 -15.88
CA CYS A 167 13.45 1.07 -16.21
C CYS A 167 14.30 1.67 -15.09
N ASN A 168 15.57 1.99 -15.37
CA ASN A 168 16.50 2.50 -14.35
C ASN A 168 15.99 3.70 -13.54
N HIS A 169 15.13 4.53 -14.13
CA HIS A 169 14.62 5.76 -13.51
C HIS A 169 13.11 5.92 -13.66
N PHE A 170 12.32 4.93 -13.22
CA PHE A 170 10.87 5.09 -13.17
C PHE A 170 10.46 6.13 -12.09
N PRO A 171 9.56 7.09 -12.39
CA PRO A 171 9.14 8.11 -11.43
C PRO A 171 8.48 7.50 -10.19
N LEU A 172 8.70 8.10 -9.01
CA LEU A 172 8.12 7.71 -7.72
C LEU A 172 8.61 6.34 -7.20
N LEU A 173 8.45 5.25 -7.96
CA LEU A 173 8.79 3.90 -7.53
C LEU A 173 10.30 3.66 -7.44
N SER A 174 11.13 4.37 -8.23
CA SER A 174 12.60 4.24 -8.11
C SER A 174 13.13 4.74 -6.76
N ALA A 175 12.39 5.59 -6.07
CA ALA A 175 12.75 6.08 -4.73
C ALA A 175 12.64 4.99 -3.65
N LEU A 176 11.95 3.88 -3.94
CA LEU A 176 11.95 2.68 -3.10
C LEU A 176 13.27 1.91 -3.15
N MET A 177 14.16 2.20 -4.11
CA MET A 177 15.44 1.51 -4.26
C MET A 177 16.57 2.34 -3.67
N ALA A 178 17.29 1.79 -2.71
CA ALA A 178 18.37 2.47 -1.99
C ALA A 178 19.48 2.95 -2.96
N SER A 179 19.80 2.18 -3.99
CA SER A 179 20.84 2.53 -4.98
C SER A 179 20.48 3.75 -5.84
N ARG A 180 19.18 4.07 -5.95
CA ARG A 180 18.67 5.19 -6.74
C ARG A 180 18.27 6.37 -5.86
N TYR A 181 18.11 6.15 -4.56
CA TYR A 181 17.65 7.14 -3.60
C TYR A 181 18.46 8.45 -3.60
N PRO A 182 19.80 8.47 -3.62
CA PRO A 182 20.56 9.73 -3.65
C PRO A 182 20.36 10.56 -4.93
N GLN A 183 19.91 9.93 -6.02
CA GLN A 183 19.68 10.56 -7.32
C GLN A 183 18.24 11.06 -7.50
N VAL A 184 17.34 10.66 -6.61
CA VAL A 184 15.93 11.08 -6.65
C VAL A 184 15.79 12.45 -6.03
N SER A 185 15.13 13.36 -6.74
CA SER A 185 14.85 14.69 -6.19
C SER A 185 13.62 14.64 -5.26
N TRP A 186 13.84 14.99 -3.99
CA TRP A 186 12.79 15.13 -2.97
C TRP A 186 11.58 15.94 -3.42
N PRO A 187 11.75 17.09 -4.11
CA PRO A 187 10.61 17.90 -4.53
C PRO A 187 9.73 17.17 -5.54
N GLN A 188 10.31 16.39 -6.47
CA GLN A 188 9.53 15.62 -7.45
C GLN A 188 8.79 14.46 -6.78
N THR A 189 9.41 13.78 -5.82
CA THR A 189 8.74 12.72 -5.05
C THR A 189 7.59 13.28 -4.23
N LEU A 190 7.78 14.41 -3.54
CA LEU A 190 6.70 15.07 -2.79
C LEU A 190 5.56 15.53 -3.70
N LEU A 191 5.88 16.16 -4.84
CA LEU A 191 4.87 16.56 -5.81
C LEU A 191 4.09 15.35 -6.32
N ALA A 192 4.77 14.25 -6.64
CA ALA A 192 4.13 13.03 -7.10
C ALA A 192 3.25 12.39 -6.01
N LEU A 193 3.69 12.39 -4.74
CA LEU A 193 2.88 11.95 -3.60
C LEU A 193 1.62 12.80 -3.45
N VAL A 194 1.73 14.12 -3.59
CA VAL A 194 0.58 15.04 -3.57
C VAL A 194 -0.37 14.74 -4.73
N LEU A 195 0.14 14.53 -5.94
CA LEU A 195 -0.69 14.20 -7.11
C LEU A 195 -1.44 12.88 -6.91
N VAL A 196 -0.79 11.85 -6.37
CA VAL A 196 -1.46 10.57 -6.08
C VAL A 196 -2.50 10.74 -4.97
N ALA A 197 -2.21 11.53 -3.93
CA ALA A 197 -3.18 11.84 -2.88
C ALA A 197 -4.41 12.58 -3.44
N VAL A 198 -4.21 13.54 -4.36
CA VAL A 198 -5.29 14.25 -5.05
C VAL A 198 -6.08 13.29 -5.95
N ALA A 199 -5.42 12.42 -6.71
CA ALA A 199 -6.08 11.43 -7.56
C ALA A 199 -6.89 10.42 -6.72
N ALA A 200 -6.36 10.00 -5.57
CA ALA A 200 -7.06 9.16 -4.61
C ALA A 200 -8.30 9.88 -4.07
N PHE A 201 -8.15 11.15 -3.65
CA PHE A 201 -9.28 11.97 -3.21
C PHE A 201 -10.36 12.09 -4.30
N PHE A 202 -9.98 12.41 -5.54
CA PHE A 202 -10.93 12.50 -6.65
C PHE A 202 -11.62 11.16 -6.93
N SER A 203 -10.89 10.05 -6.88
CA SER A 203 -11.46 8.71 -7.03
C SER A 203 -12.52 8.41 -5.96
N THR A 204 -12.30 8.83 -4.71
CA THR A 204 -13.35 8.73 -3.67
C THR A 204 -14.57 9.60 -3.95
N THR A 205 -14.41 10.75 -4.61
CA THR A 205 -15.56 11.58 -5.02
C THR A 205 -16.34 10.98 -6.19
N GLN A 206 -15.68 10.31 -7.14
CA GLN A 206 -16.34 9.60 -8.24
C GLN A 206 -17.12 8.38 -7.73
N LEU A 207 -16.58 7.64 -6.76
CA LEU A 207 -17.31 6.56 -6.08
C LEU A 207 -18.62 7.04 -5.44
N TYR A 208 -18.63 8.26 -4.89
CA TYR A 208 -19.85 8.87 -4.36
C TYR A 208 -20.90 9.12 -5.45
N GLN A 209 -20.50 9.62 -6.62
CA GLN A 209 -21.47 9.88 -7.71
C GLN A 209 -22.08 8.60 -8.28
N LEU A 210 -21.32 7.50 -8.33
CA LEU A 210 -21.79 6.21 -8.82
C LEU A 210 -22.84 5.55 -7.90
N ASP A 211 -22.77 5.80 -6.58
CA ASP A 211 -23.71 5.22 -5.59
C ASP A 211 -25.10 5.88 -5.67
N PHE A 212 -25.15 7.19 -5.94
CA PHE A 212 -26.41 7.95 -6.01
C PHE A 212 -27.06 7.99 -7.41
N MET A 213 -26.32 7.83 -8.51
CA MET A 213 -26.96 7.73 -9.83
C MET A 213 -27.77 6.44 -10.05
N ARG A 214 -27.58 5.41 -9.21
CA ARG A 214 -28.30 4.14 -9.32
C ARG A 214 -29.63 4.12 -8.54
N THR A 215 -29.90 5.13 -7.70
CA THR A 215 -31.14 5.24 -6.93
C THR A 215 -32.23 6.03 -7.65
N ASP A 216 -31.88 6.85 -8.66
CA ASP A 216 -32.84 7.65 -9.44
C ASP A 216 -33.36 6.93 -10.71
N ALA A 217 -32.96 5.68 -10.93
CA ALA A 217 -33.35 4.87 -12.10
C ALA A 217 -34.42 3.80 -11.78
N ARG A 218 -35.35 4.09 -10.87
CA ARG A 218 -36.55 3.28 -10.64
C ARG A 218 -37.81 4.13 -10.60
#